data_AF-A0A7V5IGE6-F1
#
_entry.id   AF-A0A7V5IGE6-F1
#
_cell.length_a   1.000
_cell.length_b   1.000
_cell.length_c   1.000
_cell.angle_alpha   90.00
_cell.angle_beta   90.00
_cell.angle_gamma   90.00
#
_symmetry.space_group_name_H-M   'P 1'
#
loop_
_entity.id
_entity.type
_entity.pdbx_description
1 polymer ?
#
loop_
_entity_poly.entity_id
_entity_poly.type
_entity_poly.pdbx_seq_one_letter_code
_entity_poly.pdbx_strand_id
1 'polypeptide(L)'
;MVRDGRKHLSPNSGISEAAMAGALGVKLGGGAFYQGRWISRPEIGEEKRKINAALINEALKISFLTSFLMVLIGMGVKWLS
;
A
#
# COMPACT_ATOMS: atom_id res chain seq x y z
N MET A 1 -5.01 -5.43 4.48
CA MET A 1 -5.45 -5.68 3.08
C MET A 1 -6.93 -6.01 2.95
N VAL A 2 -7.44 -7.20 3.31
CA VAL A 2 -8.86 -7.57 3.06
C VAL A 2 -9.88 -6.68 3.78
N ARG A 3 -9.60 -6.29 5.04
CA ARG A 3 -10.46 -5.42 5.85
C ARG A 3 -10.67 -4.02 5.24
N ASP A 4 -9.61 -3.43 4.70
CA ASP A 4 -9.58 -2.01 4.32
C ASP A 4 -9.46 -1.78 2.82
N GLY A 5 -9.07 -2.80 2.04
CA GLY A 5 -8.76 -2.65 0.62
C GLY A 5 -9.98 -2.33 -0.25
N ARG A 6 -11.19 -2.63 0.23
CA ARG A 6 -12.46 -2.25 -0.41
C ARG A 6 -12.96 -0.86 -0.02
N LYS A 7 -12.32 -0.21 0.96
CA LYS A 7 -12.74 1.11 1.44
C LYS A 7 -12.27 2.22 0.50
N HIS A 8 -11.18 2.02 -0.22
CA HIS A 8 -10.64 3.05 -1.10
C HIS A 8 -11.53 3.27 -2.34
N LEU A 9 -11.65 4.53 -2.77
CA LEU A 9 -12.48 4.92 -3.94
C LEU A 9 -11.96 4.31 -5.26
N SER A 10 -10.67 4.02 -5.34
CA SER A 10 -10.05 3.31 -6.47
C SER A 10 -10.00 1.80 -6.19
N PRO A 11 -10.66 0.96 -7.00
CA PRO A 11 -10.61 -0.50 -6.87
C PRO A 11 -9.20 -1.07 -7.13
N ASN A 12 -8.37 -0.36 -7.90
CA ASN A 12 -7.01 -0.79 -8.23
C ASN A 12 -5.98 -0.41 -7.16
N SER A 13 -6.26 0.61 -6.33
CA SER A 13 -5.28 1.16 -5.38
C SER A 13 -5.55 0.74 -3.93
N GLY A 14 -6.81 0.48 -3.57
CA GLY A 14 -7.17 0.22 -2.18
C GLY A 14 -6.50 -1.01 -1.59
N ILE A 15 -6.38 -2.09 -2.37
CA ILE A 15 -5.79 -3.34 -1.92
C ILE A 15 -4.28 -3.17 -1.65
N SER A 16 -3.55 -2.55 -2.58
CA SER A 16 -2.11 -2.33 -2.44
C SER A 16 -1.79 -1.33 -1.34
N GLU A 17 -2.57 -0.26 -1.18
CA GLU A 17 -2.45 0.68 -0.06
C GLU A 17 -2.73 -0.01 1.28
N ALA A 18 -3.76 -0.85 1.36
CA ALA A 18 -4.07 -1.61 2.57
C ALA A 18 -3.08 -2.74 2.88
N ALA A 19 -2.31 -3.20 1.89
CA ALA A 19 -1.19 -4.10 2.09
C ALA A 19 0.00 -3.33 2.66
N MET A 20 0.37 -2.21 2.03
CA MET A 20 1.49 -1.38 2.47
C MET A 20 1.29 -0.80 3.87
N ALA A 21 0.09 -0.26 4.17
CA ALA A 21 -0.28 0.23 5.49
C ALA A 21 -0.13 -0.86 6.56
N GLY A 22 -0.58 -2.09 6.25
CA GLY A 22 -0.42 -3.25 7.13
C GLY A 22 1.04 -3.66 7.32
N ALA A 23 1.82 -3.70 6.24
CA ALA A 23 3.23 -4.10 6.28
C ALA A 23 4.10 -3.10 7.05
N LEU A 24 3.84 -1.80 6.91
CA LEU A 24 4.54 -0.75 7.63
C LEU A 24 3.99 -0.52 9.05
N GLY A 25 2.80 -1.02 9.36
CA GLY A 25 2.13 -0.80 10.64
C GLY A 25 1.68 0.65 10.83
N VAL A 26 1.23 1.30 9.77
CA VAL A 26 0.78 2.70 9.78
C VAL A 26 -0.67 2.81 9.33
N LYS A 27 -1.25 3.97 9.64
CA LYS A 27 -2.54 4.39 9.10
C LYS A 27 -2.31 5.33 7.92
N LEU A 28 -2.92 5.03 6.78
CA LEU A 28 -2.93 5.86 5.57
C LEU A 28 -4.34 6.41 5.31
N GLY A 29 -4.45 7.45 4.48
CA GLY A 29 -5.73 8.09 4.16
C GLY A 29 -6.06 9.23 5.12
N GLY A 30 -7.32 9.31 5.57
CA GLY A 30 -7.79 10.38 6.47
C GLY A 30 -8.25 11.65 5.76
N GLY A 31 -7.82 11.85 4.51
CA GLY A 31 -8.24 12.96 3.66
C GLY A 31 -7.07 13.83 3.21
N ALA A 32 -7.32 14.70 2.24
CA ALA A 32 -6.33 15.64 1.74
C ALA A 32 -7.02 16.90 1.21
N PHE A 33 -6.29 18.02 1.21
CA PHE A 33 -6.74 19.21 0.49
C PHE A 33 -6.54 19.04 -1.02
N TYR A 34 -7.61 19.25 -1.78
CA TYR A 34 -7.58 19.26 -3.23
C TYR A 34 -8.28 20.52 -3.72
N GLN A 35 -7.58 21.35 -4.49
CA GLN A 35 -8.06 22.69 -4.91
C GLN A 35 -8.60 23.53 -3.74
N GLY A 36 -7.90 23.53 -2.61
CA GLY A 36 -8.29 24.28 -1.40
C GLY A 36 -9.47 23.70 -0.63
N ARG A 37 -10.11 22.62 -1.09
CA ARG A 37 -11.19 21.94 -0.36
C ARG A 37 -10.67 20.67 0.31
N TRP A 38 -11.05 20.46 1.57
CA TRP A 38 -10.78 19.21 2.26
C TRP A 38 -11.65 18.10 1.65
N ILE A 39 -11.00 17.05 1.16
CA ILE A 39 -11.65 15.83 0.68
C ILE A 39 -11.36 14.73 1.69
N SER A 40 -12.37 14.34 2.46
CA SER A 40 -12.26 13.19 3.37
C SER A 40 -12.07 11.90 2.56
N ARG A 41 -11.15 11.06 3.02
CA ARG A 41 -10.89 9.73 2.47
C ARG A 41 -10.91 8.72 3.60
N PRO A 42 -11.36 7.48 3.34
CA PRO A 42 -11.35 6.45 4.35
C PRO A 42 -9.93 6.19 4.84
N GLU A 43 -9.81 5.98 6.14
CA GLU A 43 -8.56 5.55 6.75
C GLU A 43 -8.33 4.06 6.49
N ILE A 44 -7.07 3.71 6.24
CA ILE A 44 -6.62 2.36 5.88
C ILE A 44 -5.50 1.95 6.83
N GLY A 45 -5.58 0.76 7.43
CA GLY A 45 -4.57 0.24 8.34
C GLY A 45 -4.76 0.65 9.80
N GLU A 46 -3.74 0.42 10.61
CA GLU A 46 -3.72 0.70 12.05
C GLU A 46 -2.48 1.54 12.36
N GLU A 47 -2.62 2.54 13.22
CA GLU A 47 -1.51 3.41 13.62
C GLU A 47 -0.68 2.75 14.73
N LYS A 48 0.08 1.71 14.38
CA LYS A 48 1.05 1.08 15.31
C LYS A 48 2.35 1.86 15.37
N ARG A 49 2.68 2.58 14.30
CA ARG A 49 3.85 3.46 14.15
C ARG A 49 3.40 4.80 13.59
N LYS A 50 4.03 5.88 14.03
CA LYS A 50 3.84 7.21 13.44
C LYS A 50 4.55 7.30 12.09
N ILE A 51 3.91 7.96 11.12
CA ILE A 51 4.52 8.22 9.83
C ILE A 51 5.75 9.11 10.01
N ASN A 52 6.88 8.69 9.43
CA ASN A 52 8.10 9.46 9.38
C ASN A 52 8.88 9.15 8.09
N ALA A 53 9.91 9.94 7.80
CA ALA A 53 10.69 9.80 6.58
C ALA A 53 11.43 8.45 6.47
N ALA A 54 11.78 7.79 7.58
CA ALA A 54 12.46 6.51 7.55
C ALA A 54 11.59 5.40 6.92
N LEU A 55 10.26 5.50 7.08
CA LEU A 55 9.31 4.57 6.47
C LEU A 55 9.32 4.59 4.94
N ILE A 56 9.77 5.68 4.31
CA ILE A 56 9.88 5.76 2.85
C ILE A 56 10.84 4.68 2.35
N ASN A 57 12.00 4.52 3.02
CA ASN A 57 12.97 3.50 2.67
C ASN A 57 12.44 2.09 2.90
N GLU A 58 11.65 1.86 3.96
CA GLU A 58 11.00 0.57 4.21
C GLU A 58 9.95 0.26 3.12
N ALA A 59 9.13 1.24 2.74
CA ALA A 59 8.13 1.11 1.68
C ALA A 59 8.77 0.79 0.32
N LEU A 60 9.88 1.45 0.00
CA LEU A 60 10.66 1.18 -1.21
C LEU A 60 11.23 -0.24 -1.20
N LYS A 61 11.80 -0.71 -0.08
CA LYS A 61 12.31 -2.09 0.04
C LYS A 61 11.21 -3.12 -0.20
N ILE A 62 10.03 -2.92 0.40
CA ILE A 62 8.87 -3.79 0.17
C ILE A 62 8.51 -3.81 -1.31
N SER A 63 8.42 -2.64 -1.93
CA SER A 63 8.07 -2.51 -3.36
C SER A 63 9.07 -3.23 -4.27
N PHE A 64 10.37 -3.01 -4.08
CA PHE A 64 11.41 -3.68 -4.87
C PHE A 64 11.41 -5.20 -4.67
N LEU A 65 11.27 -5.67 -3.43
CA LEU A 65 11.22 -7.10 -3.14
C LEU A 65 9.99 -7.75 -3.79
N THR A 66 8.82 -7.11 -3.70
CA THR A 66 7.60 -7.64 -4.34
C THR A 66 7.73 -7.72 -5.86
N SER A 67 8.30 -6.70 -6.50
CA SER A 67 8.57 -6.71 -7.95
C SER A 67 9.56 -7.81 -8.34
N PHE A 68 10.65 -7.97 -7.59
CA PHE A 68 11.65 -9.00 -7.84
C PHE A 68 11.06 -10.41 -7.72
N LEU A 69 10.28 -10.68 -6.66
CA LEU A 69 9.60 -11.95 -6.47
C LEU A 69 8.60 -12.25 -7.60
N MET A 70 7.86 -11.25 -8.05
CA MET A 70 6.90 -11.41 -9.16
C MET A 70 7.61 -11.79 -10.47
N VAL A 71 8.77 -11.19 -10.74
CA VAL A 71 9.60 -11.57 -11.91
C VAL A 71 10.09 -13.01 -11.79
N LEU A 72 10.60 -13.43 -10.62
CA LEU A 72 11.04 -14.80 -10.41
C LEU A 72 9.90 -15.82 -10.58
N ILE A 73 8.71 -15.52 -10.04
CA ILE A 73 7.52 -16.37 -10.22
C ILE A 73 7.15 -16.46 -11.69
N GLY A 74 7.11 -15.33 -12.41
CA GLY A 74 6.82 -15.31 -13.85
C GLY A 74 7.84 -16.12 -14.68
N MET A 75 9.12 -16.02 -14.34
CA MET A 75 10.18 -16.83 -14.96
C MET A 75 9.99 -18.32 -14.67
N GLY A 76 9.66 -18.68 -13.43
CA GLY A 76 9.40 -20.07 -13.03
C GLY A 76 8.20 -20.67 -13.75
N VAL A 77 7.09 -19.93 -13.85
CA VAL A 77 5.90 -20.35 -14.60
C VAL A 77 6.23 -20.56 -16.08
N LYS A 78 6.97 -19.63 -16.70
CA LYS A 78 7.40 -19.76 -18.10
C LYS A 78 8.31 -20.97 -18.31
N TRP A 79 9.17 -21.31 -17.34
CA TRP A 79 10.07 -22.46 -17.45
C TRP A 79 9.35 -23.81 -17.33
N LEU A 80 8.19 -23.83 -16.67
CA LEU A 80 7.35 -25.01 -16.49
C LEU A 80 6.27 -25.20 -17.57
N SER A 81 6.06 -24.20 -18.43
CA SER A 81 5.07 -24.20 -19.52
C SER A 81 5.71 -24.61 -20.84
#